data_AF-A0A4U7DS53-F1
#
_entry.id   AF-A0A4U7DS53-F1
#
_cell.length_a   1.000
_cell.length_b   1.000
_cell.length_c   1.000
_cell.angle_alpha   90.00
_cell.angle_beta   90.00
_cell.angle_gamma   90.00
#
_symmetry.space_group_name_H-M   'P 1'
#
loop_
_entity.id
_entity.type
_entity.pdbx_description
1 polymer ?
#
loop_
_entity_poly.entity_id
_entity_poly.type
_entity_poly.pdbx_seq_one_letter_code
_entity_poly.pdbx_strand_id
1 'polypeptide(L)'
;MYLRVIDSEYTVAEDGYKEKTPIVHVFGRNASWERRHLPIVGYRPYFGVRQSEWVQKAEEVAEDDRVQAVETTDWQGRPEQTIDGEPMVRVVCREPSDVGDLRELFYDPFEADVLFPVRFLVDMADTQWIEVPDSVADTEYTVQDALPVSDVRHVERSETPETVPPLRVCTYDIEVAQGGDGPPVVSQEGTERADNPVTAITAHDSYTDEYVVWLTAHPSWDGVAYDEIDSYEQDNPCDVYIYENPHDTVAQFFEWVTDRDMDALTGWNASGFDHPYLVNYARLNGIGAVYDASPLGEVYPMDGDGNFINSSFKGRLLLDSLSLYQKSQIHELDSYRLADVAEAEGVSVGKLDLESEVGETDGEPAIDYAWKHDPATFAEYSLRDVQACVAINRESQKNVSII
;
A
#
# COMPACT_ATOMS: atom_id res chain seq x y z
N MET A 1 24.16 4.94 -7.05
CA MET A 1 23.28 3.76 -6.98
C MET A 1 21.97 4.02 -7.71
N TYR A 2 21.48 3.05 -8.49
CA TYR A 2 20.14 3.08 -9.08
C TYR A 2 19.10 2.56 -8.09
N LEU A 3 17.99 3.29 -7.98
CA LEU A 3 16.82 2.90 -7.19
C LEU A 3 15.59 2.80 -8.09
N ARG A 4 14.93 1.65 -8.09
CA ARG A 4 13.62 1.47 -8.68
C ARG A 4 12.59 2.11 -7.75
N VAL A 5 11.97 3.19 -8.18
CA VAL A 5 10.91 3.87 -7.44
C VAL A 5 9.63 3.03 -7.54
N ILE A 6 9.04 2.76 -6.37
CA ILE A 6 7.79 2.01 -6.23
C ILE A 6 6.66 2.97 -5.89
N ASP A 7 6.90 3.86 -4.94
CA ASP A 7 5.91 4.83 -4.48
C ASP A 7 6.59 6.12 -3.99
N SER A 8 5.81 7.19 -3.88
CA SER A 8 6.24 8.43 -3.28
C SER A 8 5.13 9.05 -2.43
N GLU A 9 5.51 9.54 -1.27
CA GLU A 9 4.67 10.32 -0.38
C GLU A 9 5.32 11.68 -0.10
N TYR A 10 4.65 12.56 0.64
CA TYR A 10 5.30 13.77 1.14
C TYR A 10 4.86 14.09 2.56
N THR A 11 5.76 14.73 3.30
CA THR A 11 5.46 15.40 4.57
C THR A 11 5.88 16.87 4.47
N VAL A 12 5.44 17.67 5.43
CA VAL A 12 5.88 19.07 5.57
C VAL A 12 6.63 19.20 6.88
N ALA A 13 7.95 19.40 6.80
CA ALA A 13 8.81 19.59 7.95
C ALA A 13 8.85 21.05 8.37
N GLU A 14 8.69 21.31 9.67
CA GLU A 14 8.89 22.63 10.28
C GLU A 14 10.19 22.65 11.11
N ASP A 15 10.45 21.57 11.85
CA ASP A 15 11.62 21.44 12.71
C ASP A 15 12.92 21.32 11.91
N GLY A 16 13.93 22.12 12.27
CA GLY A 16 15.23 22.12 11.59
C GLY A 16 15.29 22.98 10.31
N TYR A 17 14.16 23.54 9.87
CA TYR A 17 14.07 24.40 8.70
C TYR A 17 13.67 25.83 9.07
N LYS A 18 14.05 26.80 8.22
CA LYS A 18 13.70 28.22 8.45
C LYS A 18 12.23 28.52 8.19
N GLU A 19 11.60 27.70 7.34
CA GLU A 19 10.23 27.79 6.92
C GLU A 19 9.71 26.38 6.66
N LYS A 20 8.37 26.24 6.59
CA LYS A 20 7.72 24.98 6.25
C LYS A 20 8.30 24.44 4.95
N THR A 21 8.81 23.22 5.00
CA THR A 21 9.58 22.63 3.93
C THR A 21 8.95 21.31 3.51
N PRO A 22 8.41 21.19 2.28
CA PRO A 22 7.96 19.89 1.79
C PRO A 22 9.15 18.96 1.59
N ILE A 23 8.98 17.72 2.04
CA ILE A 23 9.93 16.62 1.90
C ILE A 23 9.22 15.50 1.16
N VAL A 24 9.77 15.09 0.03
CA VAL A 24 9.27 13.94 -0.72
C VAL A 24 9.90 12.68 -0.15
N HIS A 25 9.10 11.70 0.21
CA HIS A 25 9.57 10.39 0.65
C HIS A 25 9.44 9.41 -0.51
N VAL A 26 10.57 8.95 -1.04
CA VAL A 26 10.63 7.94 -2.10
C VAL A 26 10.83 6.57 -1.49
N PHE A 27 9.97 5.63 -1.86
CA PHE A 27 10.09 4.22 -1.49
C PHE A 27 10.45 3.42 -2.73
N GLY A 28 11.46 2.56 -2.62
CA GLY A 28 11.96 1.82 -3.76
C GLY A 28 12.86 0.67 -3.40
N ARG A 29 13.34 -0.05 -4.41
CA ARG A 29 14.33 -1.13 -4.26
C ARG A 29 15.58 -0.87 -5.07
N ASN A 30 16.74 -1.21 -4.50
CA ASN A 30 17.99 -1.20 -5.25
C ASN A 30 18.13 -2.47 -6.12
N ALA A 31 19.19 -2.54 -6.90
CA ALA A 31 19.47 -3.70 -7.77
C ALA A 31 19.70 -5.02 -7.01
N SER A 32 20.01 -4.96 -5.71
CA SER A 32 20.14 -6.11 -4.81
C SER A 32 18.82 -6.48 -4.12
N TRP A 33 17.70 -5.88 -4.56
CA TRP A 33 16.34 -6.11 -4.07
C TRP A 33 16.11 -5.65 -2.64
N GLU A 34 17.01 -4.84 -2.10
CA GLU A 34 16.83 -4.29 -0.77
C GLU A 34 15.97 -3.03 -0.86
N ARG A 35 14.94 -2.95 -0.01
CA ARG A 35 14.06 -1.79 0.06
C ARG A 35 14.79 -0.60 0.69
N ARG A 36 14.47 0.60 0.21
CA ARG A 36 15.03 1.87 0.65
C ARG A 36 13.92 2.89 0.76
N HIS A 37 14.01 3.71 1.79
CA HIS A 37 13.18 4.88 2.02
C HIS A 37 14.07 6.12 2.03
N LEU A 38 13.84 7.03 1.08
CA LEU A 38 14.65 8.22 0.86
C LEU A 38 13.81 9.49 1.03
N PRO A 39 13.95 10.23 2.14
CA PRO A 39 13.48 11.60 2.21
C PRO A 39 14.35 12.49 1.31
N ILE A 40 13.70 13.26 0.45
CA ILE A 40 14.30 14.18 -0.52
C ILE A 40 13.80 15.59 -0.24
N VAL A 41 14.73 16.53 -0.07
CA VAL A 41 14.45 17.94 0.21
C VAL A 41 14.84 18.82 -0.97
N GLY A 42 14.14 19.95 -1.14
CA GLY A 42 14.44 20.95 -2.17
C GLY A 42 13.66 20.75 -3.46
N TYR A 43 12.99 19.61 -3.65
CA TYR A 43 11.92 19.51 -4.63
C TYR A 43 10.74 20.38 -4.14
N ARG A 44 10.19 21.21 -5.03
CA ARG A 44 9.17 22.21 -4.69
C ARG A 44 7.97 22.10 -5.63
N PRO A 45 6.75 22.31 -5.12
CA PRO A 45 5.55 22.30 -5.94
C PRO A 45 5.56 23.50 -6.89
N TYR A 46 4.91 23.37 -8.04
CA TYR A 46 4.84 24.44 -9.02
C TYR A 46 3.61 24.27 -9.91
N PHE A 47 3.28 25.33 -10.65
CA PHE A 47 2.35 25.28 -11.78
C PHE A 47 2.94 26.03 -12.97
N GLY A 48 2.48 25.71 -14.18
CA GLY A 48 2.93 26.37 -15.40
C GLY A 48 2.02 27.54 -15.77
N VAL A 49 2.58 28.60 -16.34
CA VAL A 49 1.81 29.70 -16.97
C VAL A 49 2.49 30.15 -18.25
N ARG A 50 1.73 30.71 -19.19
CA ARG A 50 2.35 31.30 -20.40
C ARG A 50 3.27 32.45 -20.00
N GLN A 51 4.45 32.54 -20.59
CA GLN A 51 5.41 33.59 -20.28
C GLN A 51 4.82 35.00 -20.52
N SER A 52 3.97 35.14 -21.55
CA SER A 52 3.27 36.39 -21.87
C SER A 52 2.27 36.82 -20.79
N GLU A 53 1.65 35.87 -20.09
CA GLU A 53 0.76 36.14 -18.97
C GLU A 53 1.57 36.49 -17.72
N TRP A 54 2.64 35.72 -17.43
CA TRP A 54 3.54 36.02 -16.32
C TRP A 54 4.04 37.47 -16.37
N VAL A 55 4.48 37.96 -17.53
CA VAL A 55 4.93 39.35 -17.71
C VAL A 55 3.87 40.39 -17.32
N GLN A 56 2.58 40.08 -17.47
CA GLN A 56 1.49 40.99 -17.11
C GLN A 56 1.19 41.01 -15.61
N LYS A 57 1.44 39.90 -14.92
CA LYS A 57 1.05 39.69 -13.51
C LYS A 57 2.23 39.61 -12.53
N ALA A 58 3.45 39.57 -13.03
CA ALA A 58 4.65 39.38 -12.22
C ALA A 58 4.74 40.39 -11.06
N GLU A 59 4.36 41.65 -11.26
CA GLU A 59 4.39 42.65 -10.18
C GLU A 59 3.39 42.34 -9.05
N GLU A 60 2.27 41.68 -9.35
CA GLU A 60 1.24 41.33 -8.36
C GLU A 60 1.56 40.04 -7.59
N VAL A 61 2.37 39.16 -8.20
CA VAL A 61 2.59 37.78 -7.72
C VAL A 61 4.02 37.55 -7.23
N ALA A 62 5.02 38.23 -7.78
CA ALA A 62 6.43 37.97 -7.45
C ALA A 62 6.86 38.49 -6.07
N GLU A 63 6.08 39.38 -5.45
CA GLU A 63 6.32 39.83 -4.07
C GLU A 63 5.66 38.92 -3.01
N ASP A 64 4.84 37.96 -3.43
CA ASP A 64 4.22 36.97 -2.54
C ASP A 64 5.30 35.99 -2.05
N ASP A 65 5.45 35.84 -0.72
CA ASP A 65 6.48 34.99 -0.11
C ASP A 65 6.25 33.50 -0.38
N ARG A 66 5.05 33.12 -0.85
CA ARG A 66 4.76 31.76 -1.32
C ARG A 66 5.39 31.46 -2.66
N VAL A 67 5.82 32.45 -3.45
CA VAL A 67 6.51 32.27 -4.73
C VAL A 67 8.02 32.26 -4.49
N GLN A 68 8.62 31.09 -4.66
CA GLN A 68 10.03 30.83 -4.32
C GLN A 68 10.96 31.04 -5.52
N ALA A 69 10.49 30.72 -6.72
CA ALA A 69 11.23 30.89 -7.97
C ALA A 69 10.31 30.97 -9.18
N VAL A 70 10.85 31.47 -10.29
CA VAL A 70 10.21 31.43 -11.59
C VAL A 70 11.22 30.89 -12.59
N GLU A 71 10.92 29.75 -13.18
CA GLU A 71 11.86 28.98 -13.98
C GLU A 71 11.36 28.88 -15.43
N THR A 72 12.29 28.96 -16.38
CA THR A 72 12.00 28.83 -17.83
C THR A 72 12.38 27.46 -18.38
N THR A 73 12.85 26.56 -17.51
CA THR A 73 13.28 25.21 -17.86
C THR A 73 12.77 24.22 -16.82
N ASP A 74 12.56 22.98 -17.23
CA ASP A 74 12.25 21.89 -16.31
C ASP A 74 13.48 21.37 -15.56
N TRP A 75 13.29 20.31 -14.76
CA TRP A 75 14.34 19.62 -14.00
C TRP A 75 15.43 18.98 -14.86
N GLN A 76 15.16 18.74 -16.15
CA GLN A 76 16.13 18.21 -17.11
C GLN A 76 16.82 19.33 -17.91
N GLY A 77 16.52 20.60 -17.61
CA GLY A 77 17.05 21.77 -18.30
C GLY A 77 16.42 22.03 -19.67
N ARG A 78 15.30 21.36 -20.00
CA ARG A 78 14.58 21.56 -21.26
C ARG A 78 13.72 22.83 -21.15
N PRO A 79 13.62 23.67 -22.20
CA PRO A 79 12.77 24.85 -22.16
C PRO A 79 11.30 24.52 -21.89
N GLU A 80 10.68 25.29 -20.99
CA GLU A 80 9.25 25.19 -20.68
C GLU A 80 8.41 25.76 -21.82
N GLN A 81 7.57 24.94 -22.43
CA GLN A 81 6.74 25.32 -23.57
C GLN A 81 5.42 24.55 -23.59
N THR A 82 4.38 25.15 -24.15
CA THR A 82 3.12 24.44 -24.45
C THR A 82 3.34 23.37 -25.53
N ILE A 83 2.36 22.49 -25.73
CA ILE A 83 2.36 21.53 -26.85
C ILE A 83 2.45 22.20 -28.23
N ASP A 84 2.01 23.46 -28.34
CA ASP A 84 2.09 24.28 -29.55
C ASP A 84 3.42 25.06 -29.67
N GLY A 85 4.35 24.86 -28.71
CA GLY A 85 5.66 25.50 -28.68
C GLY A 85 5.66 26.94 -28.16
N GLU A 86 4.60 27.38 -27.48
CA GLU A 86 4.57 28.72 -26.87
C GLU A 86 5.39 28.72 -25.58
N PRO A 87 6.25 29.74 -25.33
CA PRO A 87 7.03 29.81 -24.10
C PRO A 87 6.18 29.85 -22.83
N MET A 88 6.56 29.02 -21.86
CA MET A 88 5.98 28.96 -20.52
C MET A 88 7.02 29.27 -19.45
N VAL A 89 6.53 29.57 -18.26
CA VAL A 89 7.34 29.59 -17.03
C VAL A 89 6.68 28.73 -15.97
N ARG A 90 7.50 28.14 -15.11
CA ARG A 90 7.08 27.46 -13.89
C ARG A 90 7.12 28.44 -12.74
N VAL A 91 5.98 28.64 -12.09
CA VAL A 91 5.90 29.40 -10.83
C VAL A 91 6.09 28.40 -9.70
N VAL A 92 7.26 28.42 -9.07
CA VAL A 92 7.63 27.50 -7.99
C VAL A 92 7.10 28.04 -6.67
N CYS A 93 6.32 27.22 -5.98
CA CYS A 93 5.64 27.56 -4.74
C CYS A 93 6.39 27.01 -3.51
N ARG A 94 6.12 27.58 -2.33
CA ARG A 94 6.69 27.13 -1.06
C ARG A 94 6.13 25.76 -0.66
N GLU A 95 4.80 25.62 -0.63
CA GLU A 95 4.10 24.42 -0.17
C GLU A 95 3.05 23.93 -1.17
N PRO A 96 2.68 22.64 -1.16
CA PRO A 96 1.70 22.12 -2.12
C PRO A 96 0.34 22.81 -2.05
N SER A 97 -0.07 23.23 -0.85
CA SER A 97 -1.31 23.99 -0.64
C SER A 97 -1.31 25.37 -1.31
N ASP A 98 -0.15 25.98 -1.53
CA ASP A 98 -0.04 27.33 -2.11
C ASP A 98 -0.37 27.34 -3.60
N VAL A 99 -0.20 26.21 -4.30
CA VAL A 99 -0.44 26.09 -5.75
C VAL A 99 -1.89 26.45 -6.09
N GLY A 100 -2.83 25.99 -5.26
CA GLY A 100 -4.27 26.21 -5.46
C GLY A 100 -4.62 27.70 -5.43
N ASP A 101 -4.13 28.44 -4.44
CA ASP A 101 -4.43 29.86 -4.27
C ASP A 101 -3.70 30.72 -5.32
N LEU A 102 -2.42 30.44 -5.57
CA LEU A 102 -1.59 31.25 -6.46
C LEU A 102 -2.01 31.12 -7.92
N ARG A 103 -2.43 29.92 -8.36
CA ARG A 103 -2.84 29.71 -9.75
C ARG A 103 -4.12 30.44 -10.11
N GLU A 104 -5.02 30.70 -9.14
CA GLU A 104 -6.27 31.43 -9.36
C GLU A 104 -6.04 32.89 -9.77
N LEU A 105 -4.85 33.41 -9.50
CA LEU A 105 -4.43 34.72 -9.99
C LEU A 105 -4.19 34.73 -11.50
N PHE A 106 -4.06 33.56 -12.14
CA PHE A 106 -3.81 33.38 -13.57
C PHE A 106 -5.06 32.93 -14.34
N TYR A 107 -5.15 33.28 -15.62
CA TYR A 107 -6.30 32.97 -16.48
C TYR A 107 -6.26 31.54 -17.02
N ASP A 108 -5.06 31.04 -17.35
CA ASP A 108 -4.84 29.74 -17.99
C ASP A 108 -3.64 29.01 -17.36
N PRO A 109 -3.71 28.63 -16.06
CA PRO A 109 -2.64 27.88 -15.42
C PRO A 109 -2.60 26.43 -15.90
N PHE A 110 -1.40 25.93 -16.17
CA PHE A 110 -1.12 24.56 -16.59
C PHE A 110 -0.71 23.70 -15.41
N GLU A 111 -0.96 22.39 -15.56
CA GLU A 111 -0.35 21.36 -14.72
C GLU A 111 -0.72 21.41 -13.22
N ALA A 112 -1.74 22.20 -12.89
CA ALA A 112 -2.02 22.60 -11.53
C ALA A 112 -2.94 21.65 -10.73
N ASP A 113 -3.34 20.51 -11.32
CA ASP A 113 -4.21 19.50 -10.68
C ASP A 113 -3.52 18.12 -10.63
N VAL A 114 -2.21 18.13 -10.34
CA VAL A 114 -1.41 16.93 -10.11
C VAL A 114 -0.90 16.98 -8.69
N LEU A 115 -1.13 15.91 -7.92
CA LEU A 115 -0.66 15.80 -6.55
C LEU A 115 0.87 15.95 -6.51
N PHE A 116 1.38 16.66 -5.51
CA PHE A 116 2.80 16.95 -5.35
C PHE A 116 3.75 15.72 -5.43
N PRO A 117 3.47 14.58 -4.75
CA PRO A 117 4.30 13.38 -4.91
C PRO A 117 4.21 12.79 -6.32
N VAL A 118 3.03 12.79 -6.95
CA VAL A 118 2.85 12.34 -8.34
C VAL A 118 3.65 13.24 -9.30
N ARG A 119 3.67 14.54 -9.04
CA ARG A 119 4.46 15.51 -9.79
C ARG A 119 5.95 15.19 -9.73
N PHE A 120 6.46 14.83 -8.55
CA PHE A 120 7.84 14.34 -8.40
C PHE A 120 8.12 13.11 -9.26
N LEU A 121 7.23 12.12 -9.26
CA LEU A 121 7.38 10.92 -10.09
C LEU A 121 7.46 11.26 -11.58
N VAL A 122 6.59 12.16 -12.06
CA VAL A 122 6.58 12.59 -13.46
C VAL A 122 7.88 13.32 -13.85
N ASP A 123 8.39 14.19 -12.98
CA ASP A 123 9.56 15.00 -13.28
C ASP A 123 10.88 14.21 -13.19
N MET A 124 11.00 13.38 -12.16
CA MET A 124 12.26 12.79 -11.73
C MET A 124 12.35 11.29 -11.98
N ALA A 125 11.22 10.58 -12.03
CA ALA A 125 11.16 9.12 -12.03
C ALA A 125 10.18 8.55 -13.08
N ASP A 126 10.00 9.20 -14.24
CA ASP A 126 9.08 8.75 -15.30
C ASP A 126 9.48 7.39 -15.91
N THR A 127 10.74 7.00 -15.75
CA THR A 127 11.27 5.67 -16.11
C THR A 127 11.13 4.63 -14.99
N GLN A 128 10.53 4.99 -13.85
CA GLN A 128 10.56 4.28 -12.57
C GLN A 128 11.95 4.19 -11.93
N TRP A 129 12.95 4.91 -12.44
CA TRP A 129 14.31 4.85 -11.91
C TRP A 129 14.83 6.24 -11.58
N ILE A 130 15.53 6.33 -10.45
CA ILE A 130 16.38 7.46 -10.09
C ILE A 130 17.79 6.96 -9.79
N GLU A 131 18.78 7.81 -9.99
CA GLU A 131 20.14 7.60 -9.49
C GLU A 131 20.38 8.52 -8.29
N VAL A 132 20.89 7.93 -7.21
CA VAL A 132 21.23 8.62 -5.95
C VAL A 132 22.68 8.28 -5.53
N PRO A 133 23.32 9.05 -4.63
CA PRO A 133 24.67 8.76 -4.18
C PRO A 133 24.80 7.39 -3.51
N ASP A 134 25.96 6.74 -3.62
CA ASP A 134 26.17 5.41 -3.01
C ASP A 134 26.15 5.44 -1.47
N SER A 135 26.37 6.61 -0.85
CA SER A 135 26.21 6.78 0.61
C SER A 135 24.79 6.50 1.10
N VAL A 136 23.83 6.47 0.19
CA VAL A 136 22.44 6.09 0.45
C VAL A 136 22.26 4.59 0.72
N ALA A 137 23.20 3.75 0.27
CA ALA A 137 23.06 2.31 0.36
C ALA A 137 22.99 1.78 1.81
N ASP A 138 23.69 2.40 2.77
CA ASP A 138 23.87 1.85 4.12
C ASP A 138 23.23 2.68 5.25
N THR A 139 22.39 3.66 4.90
CA THR A 139 21.85 4.63 5.88
C THR A 139 20.33 4.52 5.96
N GLU A 140 19.79 4.33 7.16
CA GLU A 140 18.38 4.64 7.45
C GLU A 140 18.24 6.15 7.52
N TYR A 141 17.55 6.73 6.55
CA TYR A 141 17.38 8.17 6.49
C TYR A 141 16.22 8.62 7.37
N THR A 142 16.50 9.57 8.26
CA THR A 142 15.44 10.35 8.90
C THR A 142 15.13 11.59 8.06
N VAL A 143 14.02 12.27 8.36
CA VAL A 143 13.70 13.60 7.80
C VAL A 143 14.86 14.59 7.95
N GLN A 144 15.67 14.48 9.01
CA GLN A 144 16.81 15.36 9.26
C GLN A 144 18.00 15.11 8.33
N ASP A 145 18.05 13.92 7.74
CA ASP A 145 19.10 13.48 6.81
C ASP A 145 18.66 13.59 5.35
N ALA A 146 17.55 14.28 5.07
CA ALA A 146 16.95 14.34 3.75
C ALA A 146 17.97 14.73 2.66
N LEU A 147 18.00 13.92 1.61
CA LEU A 147 18.89 14.09 0.48
C LEU A 147 18.48 15.32 -0.33
N PRO A 148 19.38 16.25 -0.65
CA PRO A 148 19.06 17.35 -1.55
C PRO A 148 18.64 16.81 -2.92
N VAL A 149 17.57 17.36 -3.51
CA VAL A 149 17.10 16.95 -4.84
C VAL A 149 18.18 17.11 -5.92
N SER A 150 19.15 18.02 -5.72
CA SER A 150 20.31 18.18 -6.61
C SER A 150 21.21 16.96 -6.70
N ASP A 151 21.14 16.06 -5.71
CA ASP A 151 21.89 14.81 -5.67
C ASP A 151 21.08 13.63 -6.25
N VAL A 152 19.83 13.88 -6.64
CA VAL A 152 18.94 12.90 -7.29
C VAL A 152 18.95 13.16 -8.79
N ARG A 153 19.39 12.18 -9.56
CA ARG A 153 19.45 12.28 -11.01
C ARG A 153 18.34 11.46 -11.66
N HIS A 154 17.64 12.09 -12.60
CA HIS A 154 16.74 11.39 -13.53
C HIS A 154 17.52 10.35 -14.36
N VAL A 155 16.94 9.16 -14.52
CA VAL A 155 17.53 8.07 -15.28
C VAL A 155 16.83 7.95 -16.63
N GLU A 156 17.58 8.21 -17.69
CA GLU A 156 17.11 8.04 -19.06
C GLU A 156 16.76 6.59 -19.37
N ARG A 157 15.78 6.37 -20.26
CA ARG A 157 15.33 5.00 -20.63
C ARG A 157 16.46 4.12 -21.18
N SER A 158 17.48 4.71 -21.80
CA SER A 158 18.65 3.99 -22.29
C SER A 158 19.64 3.58 -21.20
N GLU A 159 19.51 4.12 -19.99
CA GLU A 159 20.38 3.90 -18.84
C GLU A 159 19.71 3.04 -17.75
N THR A 160 18.42 2.74 -17.87
CA THR A 160 17.69 1.94 -16.88
C THR A 160 18.34 0.54 -16.74
N PRO A 161 18.55 0.06 -15.50
CA PRO A 161 19.08 -1.28 -15.27
C PRO A 161 18.29 -2.39 -15.98
N GLU A 162 18.98 -3.39 -16.52
CA GLU A 162 18.34 -4.56 -17.16
C GLU A 162 17.57 -5.41 -16.15
N THR A 163 18.08 -5.51 -14.92
CA THR A 163 17.43 -6.25 -13.83
C THR A 163 16.47 -5.33 -13.11
N VAL A 164 15.18 -5.67 -13.17
CA VAL A 164 14.12 -4.96 -12.45
C VAL A 164 13.81 -5.74 -11.16
N PRO A 165 14.14 -5.21 -9.96
CA PRO A 165 13.84 -5.90 -8.70
C PRO A 165 12.32 -6.02 -8.54
N PRO A 166 11.75 -7.21 -8.29
CA PRO A 166 10.30 -7.37 -8.12
C PRO A 166 9.82 -6.69 -6.84
N LEU A 167 8.52 -6.36 -6.78
CA LEU A 167 7.90 -5.97 -5.51
C LEU A 167 7.89 -7.18 -4.56
N ARG A 168 8.20 -6.97 -3.27
CA ARG A 168 7.89 -7.92 -2.21
C ARG A 168 6.48 -7.65 -1.74
N VAL A 169 5.61 -8.63 -1.92
CA VAL A 169 4.16 -8.49 -1.73
C VAL A 169 3.73 -9.48 -0.66
N CYS A 170 2.96 -8.98 0.31
CA CYS A 170 2.17 -9.78 1.22
C CYS A 170 0.82 -10.07 0.57
N THR A 171 0.51 -11.31 0.24
CA THR A 171 -0.88 -11.71 -0.04
C THR A 171 -1.48 -12.27 1.23
N TYR A 172 -2.56 -11.68 1.73
CA TYR A 172 -3.13 -12.06 3.01
C TYR A 172 -4.67 -12.01 3.01
N ASP A 173 -5.24 -12.67 4.00
CA ASP A 173 -6.68 -12.75 4.28
C ASP A 173 -6.88 -12.82 5.81
N ILE A 174 -8.00 -12.29 6.31
CA ILE A 174 -8.34 -12.32 7.75
C ILE A 174 -9.65 -13.05 8.02
N GLU A 175 -9.71 -13.72 9.17
CA GLU A 175 -10.96 -14.21 9.74
C GLU A 175 -11.34 -13.41 10.97
N VAL A 176 -12.63 -13.10 11.09
CA VAL A 176 -13.18 -12.30 12.18
C VAL A 176 -14.42 -13.01 12.71
N ALA A 177 -14.54 -13.10 14.04
CA ALA A 177 -15.72 -13.70 14.66
C ALA A 177 -16.99 -12.95 14.23
N GLN A 178 -18.01 -13.66 13.74
CA GLN A 178 -19.20 -13.08 13.10
C GLN A 178 -20.35 -12.81 14.08
N GLY A 179 -20.38 -13.49 15.24
CA GLY A 179 -21.41 -13.34 16.26
C GLY A 179 -21.41 -11.98 17.00
N GLY A 180 -22.42 -11.78 17.86
CA GLY A 180 -22.56 -10.60 18.74
C GLY A 180 -23.76 -9.71 18.43
N ASP A 181 -23.94 -8.66 19.24
CA ASP A 181 -25.06 -7.69 19.12
C ASP A 181 -24.71 -6.45 18.26
N GLY A 182 -23.49 -6.41 17.68
CA GLY A 182 -23.00 -5.33 16.85
C GLY A 182 -23.60 -5.31 15.44
N PRO A 183 -23.29 -4.29 14.62
CA PRO A 183 -23.58 -4.34 13.19
C PRO A 183 -22.87 -5.55 12.55
N PRO A 184 -23.37 -6.07 11.41
CA PRO A 184 -22.68 -7.15 10.69
C PRO A 184 -21.23 -6.77 10.41
N VAL A 185 -20.30 -7.70 10.65
CA VAL A 185 -18.85 -7.48 10.54
C VAL A 185 -18.45 -6.92 9.18
N VAL A 186 -19.00 -7.47 8.09
CA VAL A 186 -18.72 -7.07 6.70
C VAL A 186 -19.48 -5.82 6.23
N SER A 187 -20.25 -5.18 7.11
CA SER A 187 -20.90 -3.89 6.79
C SER A 187 -19.92 -2.74 7.02
N GLN A 188 -20.15 -1.60 6.35
CA GLN A 188 -19.34 -0.39 6.57
C GLN A 188 -19.21 -0.03 8.06
N GLU A 189 -20.33 -0.03 8.80
CA GLU A 189 -20.32 0.26 10.25
C GLU A 189 -19.53 -0.81 11.04
N GLY A 190 -19.64 -2.08 10.64
CA GLY A 190 -18.88 -3.18 11.25
C GLY A 190 -17.37 -3.02 11.07
N THR A 191 -16.94 -2.68 9.86
CA THR A 191 -15.54 -2.44 9.50
C THR A 191 -14.95 -1.19 10.15
N GLU A 192 -15.73 -0.10 10.22
CA GLU A 192 -15.29 1.14 10.86
C GLU A 192 -15.13 0.99 12.38
N ARG A 193 -16.00 0.18 13.01
CA ARG A 193 -15.95 -0.10 14.44
C ARG A 193 -14.90 -1.15 14.79
N ALA A 194 -14.75 -2.18 13.96
CA ALA A 194 -13.84 -3.30 14.14
C ALA A 194 -13.86 -3.86 15.59
N ASP A 195 -15.07 -4.05 16.14
CA ASP A 195 -15.26 -4.45 17.55
C ASP A 195 -15.05 -5.97 17.78
N ASN A 196 -15.18 -6.78 16.73
CA ASN A 196 -15.12 -8.23 16.83
C ASN A 196 -13.67 -8.73 16.77
N PRO A 197 -13.32 -9.80 17.51
CA PRO A 197 -11.95 -10.30 17.54
C PRO A 197 -11.55 -10.87 16.17
N VAL A 198 -10.32 -10.55 15.75
CA VAL A 198 -9.65 -11.21 14.64
C VAL A 198 -9.26 -12.62 15.09
N THR A 199 -9.82 -13.64 14.44
CA THR A 199 -9.69 -15.05 14.83
C THR A 199 -8.58 -15.76 14.06
N ALA A 200 -8.26 -15.30 12.86
CA ALA A 200 -7.07 -15.72 12.12
C ALA A 200 -6.56 -14.60 11.20
N ILE A 201 -5.27 -14.67 10.88
CA ILE A 201 -4.67 -13.97 9.75
C ILE A 201 -3.81 -15.00 9.04
N THR A 202 -3.94 -15.13 7.73
CA THR A 202 -3.01 -15.92 6.92
C THR A 202 -2.31 -15.00 5.93
N ALA A 203 -1.00 -15.17 5.75
CA ALA A 203 -0.22 -14.39 4.80
C ALA A 203 0.77 -15.25 4.01
N HIS A 204 1.11 -14.75 2.82
CA HIS A 204 2.12 -15.28 1.91
C HIS A 204 3.14 -14.20 1.56
N ASP A 205 4.43 -14.57 1.56
CA ASP A 205 5.52 -13.69 1.16
C ASP A 205 6.01 -14.03 -0.26
N SER A 206 5.88 -13.08 -1.18
CA SER A 206 6.29 -13.28 -2.58
C SER A 206 7.79 -13.54 -2.80
N TYR A 207 8.65 -13.24 -1.83
CA TYR A 207 10.10 -13.44 -1.95
C TYR A 207 10.55 -14.82 -1.45
N THR A 208 10.00 -15.28 -0.33
CA THR A 208 10.38 -16.57 0.28
C THR A 208 9.46 -17.71 -0.13
N ASP A 209 8.29 -17.39 -0.70
CA ASP A 209 7.21 -18.33 -0.97
C ASP A 209 6.65 -19.03 0.28
N GLU A 210 6.88 -18.43 1.46
CA GLU A 210 6.41 -18.93 2.75
C GLU A 210 4.96 -18.52 3.00
N TYR A 211 4.17 -19.44 3.56
CA TYR A 211 2.85 -19.16 4.11
C TYR A 211 2.92 -19.19 5.64
N VAL A 212 2.28 -18.22 6.29
CA VAL A 212 2.20 -18.15 7.76
C VAL A 212 0.76 -17.93 8.17
N VAL A 213 0.29 -18.71 9.15
CA VAL A 213 -1.05 -18.61 9.73
C VAL A 213 -0.91 -18.21 11.20
N TRP A 214 -1.49 -17.07 11.58
CA TRP A 214 -1.64 -16.66 12.98
C TRP A 214 -3.09 -16.93 13.41
N LEU A 215 -3.27 -17.80 14.40
CA LEU A 215 -4.58 -18.16 14.95
C LEU A 215 -4.77 -17.54 16.33
N THR A 216 -5.95 -17.02 16.60
CA THR A 216 -6.40 -16.68 17.96
C THR A 216 -7.08 -17.91 18.56
N ALA A 217 -6.56 -18.44 19.67
CA ALA A 217 -7.16 -19.58 20.34
C ALA A 217 -8.55 -19.27 20.87
N HIS A 218 -9.53 -20.13 20.57
CA HIS A 218 -10.84 -20.01 21.19
C HIS A 218 -10.77 -20.48 22.66
N PRO A 219 -11.48 -19.84 23.62
CA PRO A 219 -11.47 -20.26 25.04
C PRO A 219 -11.95 -21.69 25.32
N SER A 220 -12.59 -22.33 24.34
CA SER A 220 -13.04 -23.74 24.42
C SER A 220 -11.97 -24.75 24.00
N TRP A 221 -10.87 -24.30 23.40
CA TRP A 221 -9.80 -25.19 22.97
C TRP A 221 -9.15 -25.86 24.18
N ASP A 222 -8.94 -27.16 24.09
CA ASP A 222 -8.16 -27.94 25.02
C ASP A 222 -6.89 -28.48 24.32
N GLY A 223 -6.12 -29.35 24.98
CA GLY A 223 -4.89 -29.90 24.41
C GLY A 223 -5.06 -30.59 23.05
N VAL A 224 -6.25 -31.17 22.78
CA VAL A 224 -6.51 -31.87 21.51
C VAL A 224 -6.53 -30.89 20.34
N ALA A 225 -7.09 -29.69 20.54
CA ALA A 225 -7.11 -28.64 19.52
C ALA A 225 -5.69 -28.25 19.06
N TYR A 226 -4.74 -28.16 19.99
CA TYR A 226 -3.34 -27.85 19.65
C TYR A 226 -2.67 -29.02 18.93
N ASP A 227 -2.90 -30.26 19.37
CA ASP A 227 -2.38 -31.46 18.68
C ASP A 227 -2.91 -31.56 17.23
N GLU A 228 -4.17 -31.17 16.99
CA GLU A 228 -4.79 -31.13 15.66
C GLU A 228 -4.13 -30.07 14.75
N ILE A 229 -3.84 -28.88 15.29
CA ILE A 229 -3.14 -27.82 14.55
C ILE A 229 -1.69 -28.21 14.26
N ASP A 230 -0.96 -28.78 15.23
CA ASP A 230 0.41 -29.24 15.04
C ASP A 230 0.50 -30.32 13.95
N SER A 231 -0.51 -31.21 13.89
CA SER A 231 -0.60 -32.20 12.81
C SER A 231 -0.90 -31.54 11.47
N TYR A 232 -1.79 -30.55 11.45
CA TYR A 232 -2.12 -29.80 10.25
C TYR A 232 -0.91 -29.05 9.68
N GLU A 233 -0.15 -28.35 10.51
CA GLU A 233 1.10 -27.66 10.12
C GLU A 233 2.10 -28.63 9.48
N GLN A 234 2.30 -29.82 10.07
CA GLN A 234 3.24 -30.82 9.54
C GLN A 234 2.86 -31.35 8.15
N ASP A 235 1.56 -31.36 7.83
CA ASP A 235 1.03 -31.89 6.57
C ASP A 235 0.88 -30.80 5.48
N ASN A 236 1.09 -29.53 5.82
CA ASN A 236 0.88 -28.39 4.92
C ASN A 236 2.13 -27.50 4.79
N PRO A 237 2.31 -26.79 3.67
CA PRO A 237 3.46 -25.92 3.46
C PRO A 237 3.25 -24.54 4.12
N CYS A 238 3.00 -24.50 5.43
CA CYS A 238 2.86 -23.28 6.21
C CYS A 238 3.48 -23.41 7.61
N ASP A 239 3.80 -22.27 8.22
CA ASP A 239 4.05 -22.18 9.66
C ASP A 239 2.76 -21.71 10.38
N VAL A 240 2.44 -22.29 11.52
CA VAL A 240 1.24 -21.91 12.31
C VAL A 240 1.64 -21.40 13.69
N TYR A 241 1.14 -20.22 14.05
CA TYR A 241 1.36 -19.59 15.36
C TYR A 241 0.02 -19.35 16.06
N ILE A 242 -0.08 -19.74 17.33
CA ILE A 242 -1.32 -19.63 18.10
C ILE A 242 -1.14 -18.63 19.25
N TYR A 243 -2.09 -17.71 19.40
CA TYR A 243 -2.11 -16.68 20.45
C TYR A 243 -3.41 -16.73 21.24
N GLU A 244 -3.36 -16.51 22.55
CA GLU A 244 -4.58 -16.47 23.39
C GLU A 244 -5.36 -15.15 23.22
N ASN A 245 -4.69 -14.10 22.77
CA ASN A 245 -5.26 -12.76 22.66
C ASN A 245 -5.24 -12.32 21.18
N PRO A 246 -6.40 -11.91 20.61
CA PRO A 246 -6.45 -11.44 19.22
C PRO A 246 -5.57 -10.22 18.95
N HIS A 247 -5.25 -9.42 19.97
CA HIS A 247 -4.33 -8.29 19.79
C HIS A 247 -2.91 -8.77 19.46
N ASP A 248 -2.48 -9.89 20.04
CA ASP A 248 -1.16 -10.46 19.77
C ASP A 248 -1.12 -11.06 18.36
N THR A 249 -2.19 -11.74 17.90
CA THR A 249 -2.36 -12.20 16.51
C THR A 249 -2.14 -11.05 15.52
N VAL A 250 -2.81 -9.92 15.73
CA VAL A 250 -2.70 -8.73 14.87
C VAL A 250 -1.32 -8.07 14.98
N ALA A 251 -0.76 -7.97 16.19
CA ALA A 251 0.58 -7.40 16.39
C ALA A 251 1.64 -8.19 15.62
N GLN A 252 1.63 -9.53 15.74
CA GLN A 252 2.62 -10.39 15.11
C GLN A 252 2.55 -10.38 13.59
N PHE A 253 1.36 -10.22 13.00
CA PHE A 253 1.23 -10.00 11.56
C PHE A 253 1.92 -8.71 11.11
N PHE A 254 1.66 -7.58 11.78
CA PHE A 254 2.29 -6.30 11.41
C PHE A 254 3.80 -6.29 11.68
N GLU A 255 4.27 -6.95 12.73
CA GLU A 255 5.71 -7.18 12.97
C GLU A 255 6.33 -7.97 11.82
N TRP A 256 5.67 -9.06 11.38
CA TRP A 256 6.13 -9.88 10.26
C TRP A 256 6.23 -9.09 8.94
N VAL A 257 5.25 -8.22 8.66
CA VAL A 257 5.26 -7.29 7.52
C VAL A 257 6.45 -6.32 7.61
N THR A 258 6.71 -5.81 8.82
CA THR A 258 7.77 -4.82 9.08
C THR A 258 9.15 -5.46 8.93
N ASP A 259 9.38 -6.61 9.57
CA ASP A 259 10.64 -7.36 9.55
C ASP A 259 11.05 -7.79 8.14
N ARG A 260 10.06 -8.09 7.28
CA ARG A 260 10.28 -8.46 5.87
C ARG A 260 10.36 -7.26 4.93
N ASP A 261 10.10 -6.06 5.44
CA ASP A 261 10.09 -4.80 4.71
C ASP A 261 9.36 -4.89 3.35
N MET A 262 8.09 -5.27 3.43
CA MET A 262 7.22 -5.53 2.28
C MET A 262 6.80 -4.25 1.55
N ASP A 263 6.76 -4.24 0.23
CA ASP A 263 6.35 -3.04 -0.52
C ASP A 263 4.84 -2.84 -0.51
N ALA A 264 4.11 -3.95 -0.58
CA ALA A 264 2.67 -3.95 -0.73
C ALA A 264 1.99 -5.04 0.09
N LEU A 265 0.80 -4.73 0.59
CA LEU A 265 -0.17 -5.68 1.14
C LEU A 265 -1.31 -5.84 0.14
N THR A 266 -1.76 -7.06 -0.07
CA THR A 266 -2.87 -7.36 -0.97
C THR A 266 -3.70 -8.55 -0.51
N GLY A 267 -4.92 -8.62 -1.00
CA GLY A 267 -5.84 -9.73 -0.84
C GLY A 267 -7.00 -9.59 -1.82
N TRP A 268 -7.90 -10.56 -1.84
CA TRP A 268 -9.08 -10.52 -2.70
C TRP A 268 -10.20 -9.71 -2.05
N ASN A 269 -10.62 -8.59 -2.66
CA ASN A 269 -11.56 -7.65 -2.04
C ASN A 269 -11.03 -7.02 -0.73
N ALA A 270 -9.70 -6.99 -0.55
CA ALA A 270 -9.08 -6.49 0.67
C ALA A 270 -9.37 -5.00 0.93
N SER A 271 -9.61 -4.18 -0.11
CA SER A 271 -10.00 -2.77 0.12
C SER A 271 -11.43 -2.63 0.64
N GLY A 272 -12.28 -3.62 0.39
CA GLY A 272 -13.65 -3.65 0.89
C GLY A 272 -13.77 -4.19 2.32
N PHE A 273 -12.78 -4.92 2.82
CA PHE A 273 -12.87 -5.57 4.13
C PHE A 273 -11.54 -5.72 4.88
N ASP A 274 -10.60 -6.55 4.41
CA ASP A 274 -9.43 -6.96 5.18
C ASP A 274 -8.53 -5.80 5.62
N HIS A 275 -8.18 -4.90 4.68
CA HIS A 275 -7.37 -3.72 4.99
C HIS A 275 -8.07 -2.79 6.00
N PRO A 276 -9.30 -2.30 5.72
CA PRO A 276 -9.94 -1.35 6.63
C PRO A 276 -10.25 -1.99 8.00
N TYR A 277 -10.69 -3.26 8.05
CA TYR A 277 -10.99 -3.93 9.30
C TYR A 277 -9.74 -4.10 10.15
N LEU A 278 -8.66 -4.67 9.60
CA LEU A 278 -7.45 -4.97 10.34
C LEU A 278 -6.74 -3.70 10.84
N VAL A 279 -6.67 -2.66 9.99
CA VAL A 279 -6.06 -1.38 10.37
C VAL A 279 -6.89 -0.66 11.42
N ASN A 280 -8.22 -0.60 11.27
CA ASN A 280 -9.07 0.01 12.29
C ASN A 280 -9.01 -0.76 13.61
N TYR A 281 -9.06 -2.10 13.57
CA TYR A 281 -8.91 -2.96 14.74
C TYR A 281 -7.63 -2.64 15.52
N ALA A 282 -6.48 -2.59 14.82
CA ALA A 282 -5.20 -2.29 15.43
C ALA A 282 -5.15 -0.88 16.06
N ARG A 283 -5.64 0.14 15.33
CA ARG A 283 -5.66 1.53 15.81
C ARG A 283 -6.56 1.72 17.03
N LEU A 284 -7.76 1.14 16.99
CA LEU A 284 -8.76 1.28 18.06
C LEU A 284 -8.37 0.53 19.33
N ASN A 285 -7.63 -0.58 19.20
CA ASN A 285 -7.12 -1.37 20.32
C ASN A 285 -5.70 -0.99 20.78
N GLY A 286 -5.08 0.02 20.17
CA GLY A 286 -3.76 0.52 20.58
C GLY A 286 -2.60 -0.43 20.28
N ILE A 287 -2.71 -1.22 19.22
CA ILE A 287 -1.68 -2.17 18.78
C ILE A 287 -0.58 -1.39 18.04
N GLY A 288 0.57 -1.19 18.69
CA GLY A 288 1.66 -0.34 18.19
C GLY A 288 2.25 -0.77 16.84
N ALA A 289 2.33 -2.08 16.59
CA ALA A 289 2.97 -2.65 15.40
C ALA A 289 2.39 -2.13 14.07
N VAL A 290 1.12 -1.72 14.01
CA VAL A 290 0.53 -1.13 12.80
C VAL A 290 1.21 0.18 12.40
N TYR A 291 1.68 0.96 13.38
CA TYR A 291 2.37 2.22 13.14
C TYR A 291 3.81 1.98 12.68
N ASP A 292 4.48 0.97 13.22
CA ASP A 292 5.81 0.55 12.76
C ASP A 292 5.77 -0.02 11.34
N ALA A 293 4.66 -0.67 10.98
CA ALA A 293 4.41 -1.14 9.63
C ALA A 293 4.21 0.00 8.62
N SER A 294 3.89 1.22 9.05
CA SER A 294 3.95 2.42 8.19
C SER A 294 5.33 3.07 8.31
N PRO A 295 6.15 3.12 7.25
CA PRO A 295 7.47 3.78 7.29
C PRO A 295 7.46 5.25 7.73
N LEU A 296 6.31 5.93 7.68
CA LEU A 296 6.15 7.30 8.16
C LEU A 296 5.48 7.37 9.54
N GLY A 297 5.08 6.24 10.13
CA GLY A 297 4.27 6.18 11.35
C GLY A 297 2.86 6.74 11.19
N GLU A 298 2.43 6.99 9.96
CA GLU A 298 1.18 7.67 9.64
C GLU A 298 0.10 6.68 9.21
N VAL A 299 -0.77 6.36 10.17
CA VAL A 299 -1.90 5.45 9.97
C VAL A 299 -3.20 6.11 10.41
N TYR A 300 -4.11 6.29 9.45
CA TYR A 300 -5.38 6.98 9.60
C TYR A 300 -6.55 5.98 9.59
N PRO A 301 -7.75 6.39 10.04
CA PRO A 301 -8.95 5.56 9.90
C PRO A 301 -9.17 5.20 8.43
N MET A 302 -9.72 4.02 8.19
CA MET A 302 -10.10 3.57 6.86
C MET A 302 -11.60 3.35 6.80
N ASP A 303 -12.22 3.89 5.75
CA ASP A 303 -13.61 3.65 5.45
C ASP A 303 -13.72 2.34 4.67
N GLY A 304 -14.63 1.45 5.06
CA GLY A 304 -14.86 0.16 4.40
C GLY A 304 -15.68 0.26 3.11
N ASP A 305 -15.65 1.40 2.41
CA ASP A 305 -16.48 1.66 1.24
C ASP A 305 -15.84 1.20 -0.08
N GLY A 306 -14.63 0.63 -0.01
CA GLY A 306 -13.86 0.14 -1.15
C GLY A 306 -13.13 1.22 -1.95
N ASN A 307 -13.13 2.50 -1.50
CA ASN A 307 -12.43 3.59 -2.17
C ASN A 307 -11.03 3.84 -1.57
N PHE A 308 -10.09 4.23 -2.44
CA PHE A 308 -8.69 4.63 -2.21
C PHE A 308 -8.17 4.67 -0.74
N ILE A 309 -7.91 3.50 -0.17
CA ILE A 309 -7.42 3.35 1.21
C ILE A 309 -5.93 3.68 1.39
N ASN A 310 -5.15 3.77 0.31
CA ASN A 310 -3.70 4.05 0.37
C ASN A 310 -3.36 5.35 1.08
N SER A 311 -4.25 6.34 1.02
CA SER A 311 -4.05 7.60 1.76
C SER A 311 -4.02 7.42 3.28
N SER A 312 -4.55 6.31 3.80
CA SER A 312 -4.66 6.02 5.23
C SER A 312 -3.52 5.15 5.79
N PHE A 313 -2.61 4.65 4.96
CA PHE A 313 -1.45 3.85 5.40
C PHE A 313 -0.21 4.26 4.62
N LYS A 314 0.61 5.15 5.21
CA LYS A 314 1.67 5.80 4.44
C LYS A 314 2.92 4.93 4.30
N GLY A 315 3.47 4.88 3.08
CA GLY A 315 4.77 4.29 2.77
C GLY A 315 4.76 2.79 2.41
N ARG A 316 3.61 2.13 2.44
CA ARG A 316 3.40 0.81 1.82
C ARG A 316 2.11 0.84 1.02
N LEU A 317 2.09 0.12 -0.09
CA LEU A 317 0.92 0.05 -0.97
C LEU A 317 -0.11 -0.93 -0.40
N LEU A 318 -1.36 -0.53 -0.28
CA LEU A 318 -2.50 -1.42 -0.07
C LEU A 318 -3.18 -1.62 -1.43
N LEU A 319 -3.13 -2.85 -1.91
CA LEU A 319 -3.58 -3.23 -3.25
C LEU A 319 -4.73 -4.22 -3.16
N ASP A 320 -5.77 -4.01 -3.96
CA ASP A 320 -6.87 -4.98 -4.04
C ASP A 320 -6.71 -5.86 -5.27
N SER A 321 -6.42 -7.15 -5.05
CA SER A 321 -6.23 -8.10 -6.14
C SER A 321 -7.48 -8.29 -6.99
N LEU A 322 -8.69 -8.16 -6.43
CA LEU A 322 -9.94 -8.21 -7.19
C LEU A 322 -10.04 -6.98 -8.12
N SER A 323 -9.78 -5.78 -7.59
CA SER A 323 -9.83 -4.56 -8.39
C SER A 323 -8.79 -4.56 -9.51
N LEU A 324 -7.59 -5.07 -9.23
CA LEU A 324 -6.52 -5.20 -10.23
C LEU A 324 -6.89 -6.26 -11.28
N TYR A 325 -7.46 -7.40 -10.86
CA TYR A 325 -7.95 -8.44 -11.76
C TYR A 325 -8.99 -7.87 -12.72
N GLN A 326 -10.05 -7.23 -12.21
CA GLN A 326 -11.09 -6.61 -13.03
C GLN A 326 -10.54 -5.64 -14.10
N LYS A 327 -9.50 -4.88 -13.76
CA LYS A 327 -8.87 -3.91 -14.68
C LYS A 327 -7.94 -4.56 -15.71
N SER A 328 -7.40 -5.74 -15.40
CA SER A 328 -6.49 -6.49 -16.28
C SER A 328 -7.23 -7.32 -17.34
N GLN A 329 -8.48 -7.71 -17.07
CA GLN A 329 -9.25 -8.57 -17.96
C GLN A 329 -9.88 -7.79 -19.13
N ILE A 330 -9.84 -8.39 -20.32
CA ILE A 330 -10.50 -7.85 -21.52
C ILE A 330 -12.00 -8.15 -21.51
N HIS A 331 -12.42 -9.17 -20.75
CA HIS A 331 -13.79 -9.65 -20.68
C HIS A 331 -14.29 -9.64 -19.25
N GLU A 332 -15.56 -9.28 -19.07
CA GLU A 332 -16.21 -9.36 -17.76
C GLU A 332 -16.64 -10.80 -17.46
N LEU A 333 -16.46 -11.23 -16.22
CA LEU A 333 -16.99 -12.49 -15.71
C LEU A 333 -18.43 -12.33 -15.18
N ASP A 334 -19.17 -13.43 -15.17
CA ASP A 334 -20.53 -13.48 -14.60
C ASP A 334 -20.53 -13.30 -13.06
N SER A 335 -19.41 -13.62 -12.40
CA SER A 335 -19.19 -13.43 -10.97
C SER A 335 -17.70 -13.22 -10.68
N TYR A 336 -17.42 -12.43 -9.64
CA TYR A 336 -16.06 -12.09 -9.20
C TYR A 336 -15.77 -12.55 -7.76
N ARG A 337 -16.57 -13.48 -7.24
CA ARG A 337 -16.20 -14.16 -5.99
C ARG A 337 -14.91 -14.94 -6.22
N LEU A 338 -14.07 -15.01 -5.21
CA LEU A 338 -12.76 -15.66 -5.30
C LEU A 338 -12.85 -17.07 -5.90
N ALA A 339 -13.81 -17.88 -5.45
CA ALA A 339 -14.04 -19.24 -5.95
C ALA A 339 -14.40 -19.28 -7.45
N ASP A 340 -15.27 -18.37 -7.90
CA ASP A 340 -15.71 -18.31 -9.30
C ASP A 340 -14.54 -17.90 -10.21
N VAL A 341 -13.68 -16.98 -9.76
CA VAL A 341 -12.46 -16.60 -10.49
C VAL A 341 -11.42 -17.71 -10.48
N ALA A 342 -11.21 -18.38 -9.33
CA ALA A 342 -10.30 -19.52 -9.26
C ALA A 342 -10.71 -20.64 -10.24
N GLU A 343 -12.00 -20.96 -10.31
CA GLU A 343 -12.53 -21.93 -11.29
C GLU A 343 -12.33 -21.43 -12.73
N ALA A 344 -12.63 -20.16 -13.01
CA ALA A 344 -12.48 -19.57 -14.35
C ALA A 344 -11.02 -19.57 -14.85
N GLU A 345 -10.06 -19.35 -13.96
CA GLU A 345 -8.62 -19.41 -14.23
C GLU A 345 -8.06 -20.85 -14.20
N GLY A 346 -8.89 -21.86 -13.91
CA GLY A 346 -8.46 -23.26 -13.83
C GLY A 346 -7.51 -23.54 -12.66
N VAL A 347 -7.56 -22.71 -11.62
CA VAL A 347 -6.80 -22.86 -10.38
C VAL A 347 -7.46 -23.94 -9.53
N SER A 348 -6.73 -25.03 -9.28
CA SER A 348 -7.22 -26.18 -8.50
C SER A 348 -7.08 -26.01 -6.99
N VAL A 349 -7.05 -24.78 -6.48
CA VAL A 349 -7.10 -24.51 -5.04
C VAL A 349 -8.59 -24.43 -4.70
N GLY A 350 -9.21 -25.58 -4.44
CA GLY A 350 -10.63 -25.65 -4.13
C GLY A 350 -10.93 -24.90 -2.83
N LYS A 351 -11.75 -23.85 -2.89
CA LYS A 351 -12.27 -23.18 -1.69
C LYS A 351 -12.99 -24.22 -0.84
N LEU A 352 -12.60 -24.31 0.43
CA LEU A 352 -13.26 -25.17 1.40
C LEU A 352 -14.60 -24.52 1.76
N ASP A 353 -15.71 -25.20 1.46
CA ASP A 353 -17.03 -24.72 1.82
C ASP A 353 -17.33 -25.10 3.27
N LEU A 354 -17.08 -24.17 4.18
CA LEU A 354 -17.23 -24.41 5.61
C LEU A 354 -18.61 -24.91 5.99
N GLU A 355 -19.68 -24.41 5.37
CA GLU A 355 -21.05 -24.87 5.67
C GLU A 355 -21.21 -26.36 5.39
N SER A 356 -20.60 -26.85 4.32
CA SER A 356 -20.60 -28.26 3.94
C SER A 356 -19.72 -29.12 4.86
N GLU A 357 -18.60 -28.58 5.34
CA GLU A 357 -17.65 -29.31 6.20
C GLU A 357 -18.15 -29.44 7.64
N VAL A 358 -18.66 -28.36 8.25
CA VAL A 358 -19.07 -28.38 9.67
C VAL A 358 -20.49 -28.88 9.91
N GLY A 359 -21.36 -28.86 8.90
CA GLY A 359 -22.73 -29.36 8.99
C GLY A 359 -23.68 -28.47 9.79
N GLU A 360 -24.50 -29.07 10.67
CA GLU A 360 -25.49 -28.32 11.47
C GLU A 360 -24.82 -27.54 12.61
N THR A 361 -24.90 -26.21 12.56
CA THR A 361 -24.22 -25.30 13.51
C THR A 361 -25.11 -24.74 14.62
N ASP A 362 -26.34 -25.26 14.77
CA ASP A 362 -27.35 -24.76 15.72
C ASP A 362 -27.61 -23.23 15.67
N GLY A 363 -27.40 -22.61 14.49
CA GLY A 363 -27.59 -21.18 14.25
C GLY A 363 -26.36 -20.30 14.53
N GLU A 364 -25.23 -20.89 14.90
CA GLU A 364 -23.92 -20.23 14.93
C GLU A 364 -23.38 -20.10 13.49
N PRO A 365 -22.73 -18.97 13.12
CA PRO A 365 -22.05 -18.87 11.82
C PRO A 365 -21.04 -20.01 11.62
N ALA A 366 -20.96 -20.59 10.42
CA ALA A 366 -20.10 -21.75 10.17
C ALA A 366 -18.62 -21.49 10.50
N ILE A 367 -18.13 -20.28 10.21
CA ILE A 367 -16.77 -19.85 10.56
C ILE A 367 -16.52 -19.80 12.07
N ASP A 368 -17.48 -19.30 12.85
CA ASP A 368 -17.39 -19.25 14.32
C ASP A 368 -17.46 -20.65 14.92
N TYR A 369 -18.31 -21.51 14.36
CA TYR A 369 -18.41 -22.91 14.76
C TYR A 369 -17.11 -23.66 14.49
N ALA A 370 -16.54 -23.53 13.29
CA ALA A 370 -15.25 -24.13 12.93
C ALA A 370 -14.15 -23.64 13.88
N TRP A 371 -14.03 -22.33 14.07
CA TRP A 371 -13.06 -21.74 15.00
C TRP A 371 -13.15 -22.35 16.40
N LYS A 372 -14.35 -22.60 16.90
CA LYS A 372 -14.58 -23.09 18.26
C LYS A 372 -14.46 -24.60 18.43
N HIS A 373 -14.80 -25.37 17.41
CA HIS A 373 -15.01 -26.82 17.51
C HIS A 373 -14.13 -27.66 16.58
N ASP A 374 -13.59 -27.08 15.51
CA ASP A 374 -12.76 -27.77 14.52
C ASP A 374 -11.61 -26.85 14.04
N PRO A 375 -10.58 -26.67 14.90
CA PRO A 375 -9.50 -25.72 14.64
C PRO A 375 -8.64 -26.08 13.43
N ALA A 376 -8.51 -27.36 13.10
CA ALA A 376 -7.77 -27.81 11.91
C ALA A 376 -8.50 -27.41 10.62
N THR A 377 -9.82 -27.67 10.53
CA THR A 377 -10.63 -27.23 9.39
C THR A 377 -10.66 -25.71 9.27
N PHE A 378 -10.71 -24.99 10.41
CA PHE A 378 -10.63 -23.54 10.42
C PHE A 378 -9.29 -23.00 9.88
N ALA A 379 -8.16 -23.57 10.33
CA ALA A 379 -6.83 -23.23 9.81
C ALA A 379 -6.71 -23.55 8.30
N GLU A 380 -7.27 -24.68 7.87
CA GLU A 380 -7.29 -25.07 6.46
C GLU A 380 -8.07 -24.11 5.59
N TYR A 381 -9.24 -23.66 6.05
CA TYR A 381 -10.05 -22.68 5.36
C TYR A 381 -9.25 -21.39 5.10
N SER A 382 -8.67 -20.82 6.17
CA SER A 382 -7.90 -19.56 6.07
C SER A 382 -6.69 -19.70 5.16
N LEU A 383 -5.96 -20.83 5.22
CA LEU A 383 -4.83 -21.07 4.32
C LEU A 383 -5.23 -21.16 2.85
N ARG A 384 -6.33 -21.86 2.55
CA ARG A 384 -6.79 -22.07 1.17
C ARG A 384 -7.20 -20.79 0.48
N ASP A 385 -7.83 -19.83 1.18
CA ASP A 385 -8.23 -18.55 0.58
C ASP A 385 -7.00 -17.73 0.13
N VAL A 386 -5.93 -17.69 0.95
CA VAL A 386 -4.67 -17.03 0.55
C VAL A 386 -3.97 -17.80 -0.58
N GLN A 387 -3.93 -19.13 -0.53
CA GLN A 387 -3.39 -19.94 -1.62
C GLN A 387 -4.12 -19.70 -2.95
N ALA A 388 -5.44 -19.54 -2.91
CA ALA A 388 -6.24 -19.22 -4.09
C ALA A 388 -5.89 -17.84 -4.65
N CYS A 389 -5.77 -16.81 -3.78
CA CYS A 389 -5.33 -15.47 -4.19
C CYS A 389 -3.96 -15.50 -4.89
N VAL A 390 -2.98 -16.18 -4.28
CA VAL A 390 -1.62 -16.32 -4.83
C VAL A 390 -1.65 -17.05 -6.17
N ALA A 391 -2.42 -18.12 -6.28
CA ALA A 391 -2.53 -18.90 -7.50
C ALA A 391 -3.20 -18.12 -8.65
N ILE A 392 -4.26 -17.35 -8.38
CA ILE A 392 -4.89 -16.45 -9.37
C ILE A 392 -3.89 -15.39 -9.84
N ASN A 393 -3.13 -14.78 -8.93
CA ASN A 393 -2.11 -13.81 -9.30
C ASN A 393 -1.04 -14.44 -10.21
N ARG A 394 -0.58 -15.66 -9.90
CA ARG A 394 0.40 -16.39 -10.73
C ARG A 394 -0.14 -16.79 -12.09
N GLU A 395 -1.40 -17.20 -12.18
CA GLU A 395 -2.00 -17.64 -13.45
C GLU A 395 -2.24 -16.45 -14.38
N SER A 396 -2.83 -15.39 -13.84
CA SER A 396 -3.10 -14.15 -14.59
C SER A 396 -1.83 -13.50 -15.16
N GLN A 397 -0.72 -13.55 -14.44
CA GLN A 397 0.61 -13.10 -14.90
C GLN A 397 1.08 -13.71 -16.22
N LYS A 398 0.53 -14.86 -16.65
CA LYS A 398 0.88 -15.47 -17.94
C LYS A 398 0.39 -14.66 -19.15
N ASN A 399 -0.64 -13.83 -18.97
CA ASN A 399 -1.25 -13.04 -20.04
C ASN A 399 -1.15 -11.52 -19.78
N VAL A 400 -1.38 -11.07 -18.53
CA VAL A 400 -1.23 -9.68 -18.06
C VAL A 400 -0.89 -9.72 -16.57
N SER A 401 0.23 -9.13 -16.13
CA SER A 401 0.57 -9.04 -14.70
C SER A 401 -0.48 -8.21 -13.96
N ILE A 402 -1.09 -8.77 -12.91
CA ILE A 402 -2.04 -8.07 -12.03
C ILE A 402 -1.30 -7.32 -10.92
N ILE A 403 -0.21 -7.90 -10.41
CA ILE A 403 0.77 -7.30 -9.49
C ILE A 403 2.18 -7.60 -9.98
#